data_AF-A0A399SH16-F1
#
_entry.id   AF-A0A399SH16-F1
#
_cell.length_a   1.000
_cell.length_b   1.000
_cell.length_c   1.000
_cell.angle_alpha   90.00
_cell.angle_beta   90.00
_cell.angle_gamma   90.00
#
_symmetry.space_group_name_H-M   'P 1'
#
loop_
_entity.id
_entity.type
_entity.pdbx_description
1 polymer ?
#
loop_
_entity_poly.entity_id
_entity_poly.type
_entity_poly.pdbx_seq_one_letter_code
_entity_poly.pdbx_strand_id
1 'polypeptide(L)'
;DAPGIGLAAIQVAVPLRLITMDLSKKEGEKEPRVFINPEILSSSEELSVYEEGCLSIPEYYEEVERPARVRVRFMDIDGKIHEEDADGLYATCIQHEIDHLQGIVFIDHLSRLKRDMILKKLNKARRAAA
;
A
#
# COMPACT_ATOMS: atom_id res chain seq x y z
N ASP A 1 0.45 -17.52 -6.60
CA ASP A 1 0.84 -16.81 -5.38
C ASP A 1 1.46 -15.47 -5.71
N ALA A 2 1.00 -14.42 -5.04
CA ALA A 2 1.57 -13.09 -5.12
C ALA A 2 2.20 -12.82 -3.76
N PRO A 3 3.55 -12.80 -3.63
CA PRO A 3 4.21 -12.52 -2.36
C PRO A 3 4.09 -11.00 -2.08
N GLY A 4 2.92 -10.58 -1.61
CA GLY A 4 2.65 -9.22 -1.15
C GLY A 4 2.62 -9.19 0.38
N ILE A 5 3.13 -8.10 0.96
CA ILE A 5 3.10 -7.84 2.40
C ILE A 5 1.86 -7.02 2.83
N GLY A 6 1.11 -6.49 1.87
CA GLY A 6 -0.12 -5.72 2.04
C GLY A 6 -1.12 -6.00 0.91
N LEU A 7 -2.41 -5.87 1.21
CA LEU A 7 -3.50 -5.93 0.24
C LEU A 7 -4.72 -5.14 0.73
N ALA A 8 -5.17 -4.19 -0.08
CA ALA A 8 -6.43 -3.48 0.09
C ALA A 8 -7.58 -4.23 -0.62
N ALA A 9 -8.75 -4.28 0.00
CA ALA A 9 -9.92 -4.99 -0.53
C ALA A 9 -10.32 -4.54 -1.96
N ILE A 10 -10.08 -3.26 -2.29
CA ILE A 10 -10.39 -2.74 -3.62
C ILE A 10 -9.55 -3.40 -4.73
N GLN A 11 -8.35 -3.91 -4.43
CA GLN A 11 -7.49 -4.61 -5.40
C GLN A 11 -8.08 -5.94 -5.85
N VAL A 12 -9.01 -6.51 -5.07
CA VAL A 12 -9.79 -7.70 -5.41
C VAL A 12 -11.26 -7.35 -5.74
N ALA A 13 -11.50 -6.12 -6.17
CA ALA A 13 -12.81 -5.59 -6.57
C ALA A 13 -13.88 -5.59 -5.45
N VAL A 14 -13.45 -5.54 -4.19
CA VAL A 14 -14.34 -5.40 -3.03
C VAL A 14 -14.26 -3.96 -2.53
N PRO A 15 -15.30 -3.12 -2.72
CA PRO A 15 -15.27 -1.69 -2.40
C PRO A 15 -15.50 -1.43 -0.91
N LEU A 16 -14.72 -2.09 -0.05
CA LEU A 16 -14.70 -1.89 1.40
C LEU A 16 -13.39 -1.22 1.81
N ARG A 17 -13.45 -0.40 2.85
CA ARG A 17 -12.26 0.17 3.50
C ARG A 17 -11.62 -0.87 4.42
N LEU A 18 -10.96 -1.84 3.83
CA LEU A 18 -10.33 -2.96 4.53
C LEU A 18 -8.95 -3.23 3.93
N ILE A 19 -7.96 -3.38 4.81
CA ILE A 19 -6.58 -3.71 4.47
C ILE A 19 -6.18 -4.94 5.27
N THR A 20 -5.44 -5.85 4.64
CA THR A 20 -4.70 -6.92 5.32
C THR A 20 -3.21 -6.70 5.12
N MET A 21 -2.40 -6.94 6.15
CA MET A 21 -0.95 -6.76 6.08
C MET A 21 -0.24 -7.84 6.89
N ASP A 22 0.89 -8.34 6.41
CA ASP A 22 1.76 -9.25 7.15
C ASP A 22 3.21 -8.84 6.92
N LEU A 23 3.83 -8.26 7.96
CA LEU A 23 5.21 -7.76 7.92
C LEU A 23 6.20 -8.73 8.58
N SER A 24 5.77 -9.96 8.86
CA SER A 24 6.64 -10.98 9.47
C SER A 24 7.86 -11.25 8.58
N LYS A 25 9.05 -11.21 9.21
CA LYS A 25 10.34 -11.32 8.50
C LYS A 25 10.89 -12.74 8.45
N LYS A 26 10.36 -13.65 9.26
CA LYS A 26 10.86 -15.03 9.39
C LYS A 26 9.99 -15.98 8.59
N GLU A 27 10.66 -16.79 7.78
CA GLU A 27 10.00 -17.83 7.00
C GLU A 27 9.25 -18.81 7.91
N GLY A 28 7.94 -18.93 7.71
CA GLY A 28 7.06 -19.79 8.50
C GLY A 28 6.35 -19.11 9.68
N GLU A 29 6.77 -17.91 10.10
CA GLU A 29 5.99 -17.05 11.00
C GLU A 29 5.01 -16.21 10.17
N LYS A 30 3.77 -16.06 10.64
CA LYS A 30 2.76 -15.19 10.03
C LYS A 30 2.13 -14.35 11.12
N GLU A 31 2.10 -13.05 10.91
CA GLU A 31 1.48 -12.11 11.83
C GLU A 31 0.49 -11.22 11.05
N PRO A 32 -0.59 -11.81 10.52
CA PRO A 32 -1.54 -11.05 9.72
C PRO A 32 -2.28 -10.04 10.59
N ARG A 33 -2.31 -8.82 10.11
CA ARG A 33 -3.01 -7.68 10.70
C ARG A 33 -4.15 -7.26 9.78
N VAL A 34 -5.28 -6.89 10.36
CA VAL A 34 -6.46 -6.42 9.64
C VAL A 34 -6.78 -5.00 10.10
N PHE A 35 -6.98 -4.10 9.14
CA PHE A 35 -7.29 -2.71 9.39
C PHE A 35 -8.61 -2.37 8.71
N ILE A 36 -9.66 -2.21 9.51
CA ILE A 36 -10.99 -1.83 9.04
C ILE A 36 -11.18 -0.33 9.24
N ASN A 37 -11.68 0.35 8.21
CA ASN A 37 -11.83 1.81 8.15
C ASN A 37 -10.56 2.57 8.59
N PRO A 38 -9.36 2.22 8.08
CA PRO A 38 -8.13 2.88 8.48
C PRO A 38 -8.11 4.34 8.00
N GLU A 39 -7.45 5.19 8.78
CA GLU A 39 -7.21 6.59 8.46
C GLU A 39 -5.91 7.08 9.09
N ILE A 40 -5.26 8.04 8.43
CA ILE A 40 -4.07 8.72 8.95
C ILE A 40 -4.54 9.92 9.78
N LEU A 41 -4.21 9.92 11.07
CA LEU A 41 -4.50 11.01 12.00
C LEU A 41 -3.48 12.16 11.87
N SER A 42 -2.22 11.81 11.67
CA SER A 42 -1.12 12.77 11.53
C SER A 42 0.04 12.15 10.75
N SER A 43 0.81 13.00 10.08
CA SER A 43 2.01 12.60 9.31
C SER A 43 3.20 13.46 9.73
N SER A 44 4.40 12.90 9.68
CA SER A 44 5.64 13.66 9.88
C SER A 44 5.95 14.57 8.69
N GLU A 45 6.64 15.69 8.94
CA GLU A 45 7.28 16.49 7.89
C GLU A 45 8.52 15.79 7.30
N GLU A 46 9.18 14.96 8.11
CA GLU A 46 10.28 14.10 7.67
C GLU A 46 9.77 13.08 6.65
N LEU A 47 10.51 12.95 5.56
CA LEU A 47 10.19 12.04 4.46
C LEU A 47 11.18 10.88 4.42
N SER A 48 10.69 9.71 3.99
CA SER A 48 11.48 8.52 3.75
C SER A 48 11.25 8.03 2.33
N VAL A 49 12.31 7.56 1.69
CA VAL A 49 12.26 6.95 0.36
C VAL A 49 12.31 5.44 0.50
N TYR A 50 11.35 4.74 -0.11
CA TYR A 50 11.30 3.29 -0.20
C TYR A 50 11.06 2.84 -1.64
N GLU A 51 11.64 1.72 -2.02
CA GLU A 51 11.29 1.03 -3.26
C GLU A 51 9.93 0.34 -3.05
N GLU A 52 8.90 0.81 -3.74
CA GLU A 52 7.55 0.27 -3.69
C GLU A 52 7.25 -0.57 -4.93
N GLY A 53 6.59 -1.70 -4.71
CA GLY A 53 5.92 -2.48 -5.73
C GLY A 53 4.43 -2.64 -5.38
N CYS A 54 3.60 -2.97 -6.37
CA CYS A 54 2.17 -3.18 -6.15
C CYS A 54 1.68 -4.40 -6.93
N LEU A 55 0.87 -5.24 -6.30
CA LEU A 55 0.26 -6.40 -6.97
C LEU A 55 -0.65 -6.01 -8.14
N SER A 56 -1.20 -4.79 -8.13
CA SER A 56 -2.02 -4.24 -9.23
C SER A 56 -1.18 -3.67 -10.38
N ILE A 57 0.12 -3.50 -10.20
CA ILE A 57 1.07 -2.98 -11.19
C ILE A 57 2.29 -3.92 -11.23
N PRO A 58 2.13 -5.12 -11.80
CA PRO A 58 3.16 -6.16 -11.74
C PRO A 58 4.42 -5.74 -12.50
N GLU A 59 5.57 -6.23 -12.04
CA GLU A 59 6.92 -6.02 -12.63
C GLU A 59 7.51 -4.60 -12.48
N TYR A 60 6.81 -3.67 -11.84
CA TYR A 60 7.33 -2.33 -11.58
C TYR A 60 7.61 -2.13 -10.11
N TYR A 61 8.83 -1.65 -9.86
CA TYR A 61 9.32 -1.21 -8.57
C TYR A 61 9.97 0.15 -8.78
N GLU A 62 9.55 1.14 -8.00
CA GLU A 62 10.10 2.50 -8.09
C GLU A 62 10.26 3.09 -6.69
N GLU A 63 11.24 3.99 -6.55
CA GLU A 63 11.42 4.79 -5.35
C GLU A 63 10.26 5.80 -5.22
N VAL A 64 9.57 5.74 -4.08
CA VAL A 64 8.49 6.65 -3.70
C VAL A 64 8.85 7.32 -2.38
N GLU A 65 8.60 8.62 -2.31
CA GLU A 65 8.82 9.43 -1.11
C GLU A 65 7.50 9.58 -0.35
N ARG A 66 7.51 9.24 0.94
CA ARG A 66 6.35 9.36 1.84
C ARG A 66 6.75 9.94 3.19
N PRO A 67 5.82 10.50 3.98
CA PRO A 67 6.05 10.74 5.40
C PRO A 67 6.68 9.52 6.08
N ALA A 68 7.82 9.74 6.74
CA ALA A 68 8.59 8.70 7.41
C ALA A 68 7.83 8.06 8.58
N ARG A 69 6.92 8.83 9.18
CA ARG A 69 6.08 8.41 10.29
C ARG A 69 4.66 8.89 10.10
N VAL A 70 3.70 8.05 10.47
CA VAL A 70 2.27 8.39 10.51
C VAL A 70 1.64 7.83 11.78
N ARG A 71 0.62 8.51 12.30
CA ARG A 71 -0.27 7.94 13.32
C ARG A 71 -1.53 7.46 12.62
N VAL A 72 -1.88 6.20 12.81
CA VAL A 72 -3.01 5.56 12.11
C VAL A 72 -4.08 5.18 13.13
N ARG A 73 -5.34 5.47 12.81
CA ARG A 73 -6.51 4.93 13.50
C ARG A 73 -7.18 3.88 12.64
N PHE A 74 -7.58 2.77 13.24
CA PHE A 74 -8.32 1.71 12.55
C PHE A 74 -9.14 0.90 13.55
N MET A 75 -10.03 0.06 13.01
CA MET A 75 -10.79 -0.93 13.78
C MET A 75 -10.26 -2.32 13.46
N ASP A 76 -10.14 -3.18 14.46
CA ASP A 76 -9.80 -4.60 14.27
C ASP A 76 -11.02 -5.47 13.94
N ILE A 77 -10.80 -6.79 13.82
CA ILE A 77 -11.86 -7.76 13.53
C ILE A 77 -12.88 -7.94 14.67
N ASP A 78 -12.52 -7.56 15.89
CA ASP A 78 -13.38 -7.63 17.08
C ASP A 78 -14.18 -6.33 17.26
N GLY A 79 -14.01 -5.35 16.37
CA GLY A 79 -14.68 -4.06 16.41
C GLY A 79 -14.02 -3.05 17.36
N LYS A 80 -12.82 -3.34 17.87
CA LYS A 80 -12.10 -2.44 18.77
C LYS A 80 -11.31 -1.42 17.95
N ILE A 81 -11.37 -0.16 18.39
CA ILE A 81 -10.60 0.94 17.81
C ILE A 81 -9.17 0.93 18.38
N HIS A 82 -8.21 1.07 17.48
CA HIS A 82 -6.79 1.21 17.78
C HIS A 82 -6.27 2.51 17.18
N GLU A 83 -5.32 3.12 17.89
CA GLU A 83 -4.48 4.19 17.38
C GLU A 83 -3.03 3.84 17.67
N GLU A 84 -2.18 3.86 16.66
CA GLU A 84 -0.77 3.54 16.81
C GLU A 84 0.10 4.36 15.87
N ASP A 85 1.35 4.53 16.27
CA ASP A 85 2.37 5.16 15.44
C ASP A 85 3.02 4.10 14.55
N ALA A 86 3.15 4.42 13.27
CA ALA A 86 3.82 3.60 12.27
C ALA A 86 5.08 4.30 11.79
N ASP A 87 6.16 3.54 11.64
CA ASP A 87 7.44 3.99 11.09
C ASP A 87 8.03 2.94 10.14
N GLY A 88 9.10 3.32 9.46
CA GLY A 88 9.87 2.43 8.58
C GLY A 88 9.00 1.70 7.55
N LEU A 89 9.19 0.39 7.42
CA LEU A 89 8.43 -0.42 6.47
C LEU A 89 6.92 -0.37 6.75
N TYR A 90 6.52 -0.33 8.03
CA TYR A 90 5.12 -0.32 8.38
C TYR A 90 4.45 0.99 7.94
N ALA A 91 5.09 2.14 8.16
CA ALA A 91 4.60 3.43 7.66
C ALA A 91 4.43 3.42 6.14
N THR A 92 5.40 2.89 5.40
CA THR A 92 5.33 2.80 3.93
C THR A 92 4.14 1.94 3.49
N CYS A 93 4.02 0.72 4.03
CA CYS A 93 2.95 -0.20 3.67
C CYS A 93 1.56 0.37 4.00
N ILE A 94 1.37 0.92 5.21
CA ILE A 94 0.02 1.36 5.60
C ILE A 94 -0.43 2.57 4.80
N GLN A 95 0.48 3.48 4.45
CA GLN A 95 0.19 4.59 3.55
C GLN A 95 -0.16 4.11 2.13
N HIS A 96 0.60 3.16 1.59
CA HIS A 96 0.33 2.56 0.28
C HIS A 96 -1.06 1.91 0.22
N GLU A 97 -1.41 1.13 1.23
CA GLU A 97 -2.69 0.43 1.24
C GLU A 97 -3.87 1.38 1.52
N ILE A 98 -3.67 2.46 2.30
CA ILE A 98 -4.68 3.52 2.48
C ILE A 98 -4.90 4.29 1.17
N ASP A 99 -3.83 4.57 0.40
CA ASP A 99 -3.93 5.19 -0.93
C ASP A 99 -4.84 4.37 -1.85
N HIS A 100 -4.69 3.04 -1.85
CA HIS A 100 -5.58 2.16 -2.61
C HIS A 100 -7.06 2.37 -2.25
N LEU A 101 -7.38 2.47 -0.96
CA LEU A 101 -8.75 2.77 -0.51
C LEU A 101 -9.28 4.14 -0.96
N GLN A 102 -8.40 5.02 -1.44
CA GLN A 102 -8.70 6.34 -1.99
C GLN A 102 -8.59 6.39 -3.52
N GLY A 103 -8.32 5.25 -4.18
CA GLY A 103 -8.15 5.17 -5.62
C GLY A 103 -6.82 5.74 -6.12
N ILE A 104 -5.84 5.91 -5.23
CA ILE A 104 -4.48 6.33 -5.53
C ILE A 104 -3.62 5.06 -5.64
N VAL A 105 -2.70 5.06 -6.59
CA VAL A 105 -1.68 4.01 -6.76
C VAL A 105 -0.29 4.61 -6.66
N PHE A 106 0.72 3.84 -6.28
CA PHE A 106 2.06 4.40 -6.02
C PHE A 106 2.66 5.17 -7.21
N ILE A 107 2.33 4.79 -8.45
CA ILE A 107 2.80 5.51 -9.66
C ILE A 107 2.24 6.94 -9.78
N ASP A 108 1.19 7.28 -9.04
CA ASP A 108 0.63 8.63 -8.96
C ASP A 108 1.54 9.58 -8.18
N HIS A 109 2.41 9.05 -7.31
CA HIS A 109 3.44 9.82 -6.59
C HIS A 109 4.72 10.03 -7.41
N LEU A 110 4.85 9.35 -8.55
CA LEU A 110 6.02 9.50 -9.41
C LEU A 110 5.93 10.75 -10.28
N SER A 111 7.07 11.15 -10.86
CA SER A 111 7.08 12.18 -11.88
C SER A 111 6.16 11.81 -13.04
N ARG A 112 5.50 12.82 -13.62
CA ARG A 112 4.56 12.62 -14.75
C ARG A 112 5.18 11.80 -15.88
N LEU A 113 6.44 12.05 -16.23
CA LEU A 113 7.13 11.32 -17.29
C LEU A 113 7.28 9.83 -16.96
N LYS A 114 7.69 9.49 -15.73
CA LYS A 114 7.81 8.09 -15.28
C LYS A 114 6.43 7.41 -15.28
N ARG A 115 5.43 8.06 -14.71
CA ARG A 115 4.04 7.56 -14.67
C ARG A 115 3.51 7.26 -16.07
N ASP A 116 3.65 8.19 -17.01
CA ASP A 116 3.19 8.04 -18.40
C ASP A 116 3.92 6.89 -19.11
N MET A 117 5.22 6.71 -18.86
CA MET A 117 6.00 5.58 -19.39
C MET A 117 5.49 4.23 -18.88
N ILE A 118 5.22 4.11 -17.57
CA ILE A 118 4.69 2.88 -16.97
C ILE A 118 3.29 2.57 -17.53
N LEU A 119 2.39 3.55 -17.54
CA LEU A 119 1.03 3.40 -18.10
C LEU A 119 1.06 2.94 -19.57
N LYS A 120 1.97 3.47 -20.38
CA LYS A 120 2.12 3.05 -21.78
C LYS A 120 2.54 1.57 -21.88
N LYS A 121 3.45 1.11 -21.04
CA LYS A 121 3.89 -0.29 -21.02
C LYS A 121 2.79 -1.23 -20.52
N LEU A 122 2.08 -0.88 -19.44
CA LEU A 122 0.94 -1.64 -18.93
C LEU A 122 -0.16 -1.79 -19.98
N ASN A 123 -0.51 -0.70 -20.67
CA ASN A 123 -1.50 -0.75 -21.75
C ASN A 123 -1.07 -1.65 -22.92
N LYS A 124 0.23 -1.67 -23.24
CA LYS A 124 0.77 -2.57 -24.26
C LYS A 124 0.66 -4.04 -23.82
N ALA A 125 1.04 -4.35 -22.58
CA ALA A 125 0.95 -5.70 -22.03
C ALA A 125 -0.50 -6.21 -21.97
N ARG A 126 -1.43 -5.36 -21.51
CA ARG A 126 -2.87 -5.68 -21.46
C ARG A 126 -3.44 -6.01 -22.83
N ARG A 127 -3.03 -5.30 -23.88
CA ARG A 127 -3.43 -5.58 -25.27
C ARG A 127 -2.84 -6.88 -25.82
N ALA A 128 -1.67 -7.29 -25.35
CA ALA A 128 -1.03 -8.53 -25.78
C ALA A 128 -1.60 -9.78 -25.08
N ALA A 129 -2.17 -9.60 -23.88
CA ALA A 129 -2.80 -10.66 -23.10
C ALA A 129 -4.31 -10.85 -23.37
N ALA A 130 -4.92 -9.95 -24.15
CA ALA A 130 -6.31 -9.99 -24.57
C ALA A 130 -6.43 -10.62 -25.96
#